data_AF-A0A8H5FEA0-F1
#
_entry.id   AF-A0A8H5FEA0-F1
#
_cell.length_a   1.000
_cell.length_b   1.000
_cell.length_c   1.000
_cell.angle_alpha   90.00
_cell.angle_beta   90.00
_cell.angle_gamma   90.00
#
_symmetry.space_group_name_H-M   'P 1'
#
loop_
_entity.id
_entity.type
_entity.pdbx_description
1 polymer ?
#
loop_
_entity_poly.entity_id
_entity_poly.type
_entity_poly.pdbx_seq_one_letter_code
_entity_poly.pdbx_strand_id
1 'polypeptide(L)'
;MQNAVNWEGFGADPFLAGEAAYETVLGMQQAGITACAKHFMFNEQEHKRTTTSSFVDSRTTHEIYAHPFLRSVMAGVGSLMCSYNAINSTYTCENSPTINALLKSEYGFRGYMMSDWQATLSTFGSVEGGLDMTMPGDITFDSGDSYFGGNLTEYVRNGTIPEERVDDMATRILAAWYLAHQDSPSYPTTNFNAFNIPDEATNERVNVQADHYKIVREIGRAGIVLKNEKPKQKFPHTNTDLGRPALPLTGRERGVPVAGLDAAPQRGGPNMFGDQGGNEGILAMGWGSGQRGFRLRWPALVFTLTLALRTTAQFPYLISPYEALQHHALFNRSVGTLFYWQFDDFTPSASLPYVPKPLVKTLLSSSSTLILGKTTSISMETKEIGKT
;
A
#
# COMPACT_ATOMS: atom_id res chain seq x y z
N MET A 1 -6.28 10.46 14.36
CA MET A 1 -4.83 10.71 14.20
C MET A 1 -4.51 10.76 12.70
N GLN A 2 -3.48 11.50 12.30
CA GLN A 2 -2.89 11.40 10.95
C GLN A 2 -1.55 10.68 11.08
N ASN A 3 -1.51 9.39 10.76
CA ASN A 3 -0.28 8.60 10.68
C ASN A 3 -0.07 8.15 9.22
N ALA A 4 1.18 8.09 8.78
CA ALA A 4 1.53 7.77 7.39
C ALA A 4 1.18 6.32 6.99
N VAL A 5 1.07 5.41 7.97
CA VAL A 5 0.81 3.98 7.78
C VAL A 5 -0.61 3.54 8.16
N ASN A 6 -1.54 4.47 8.44
CA ASN A 6 -2.94 4.14 8.77
C ASN A 6 -3.66 3.35 7.66
N TRP A 7 -3.14 3.39 6.43
CA TRP A 7 -3.67 2.64 5.29
C TRP A 7 -3.35 1.13 5.35
N GLU A 8 -2.37 0.68 6.15
CA GLU A 8 -2.14 -0.76 6.41
C GLU A 8 -3.25 -1.35 7.32
N GLY A 9 -4.05 -0.50 8.00
CA GLY A 9 -5.16 -0.91 8.86
C GLY A 9 -6.54 -0.74 8.21
N PHE A 10 -7.58 -1.09 8.95
CA PHE A 10 -8.97 -1.14 8.45
C PHE A 10 -9.82 0.11 8.72
N GLY A 11 -9.33 1.05 9.55
CA GLY A 11 -10.04 2.26 9.92
C GLY A 11 -9.71 2.73 11.35
N ALA A 12 -10.34 3.81 11.78
CA ALA A 12 -10.15 4.40 13.11
C ALA A 12 -11.22 3.98 14.14
N ASP A 13 -12.25 3.23 13.73
CA ASP A 13 -13.26 2.69 14.62
C ASP A 13 -12.81 1.31 15.15
N PRO A 14 -12.77 1.10 16.48
CA PRO A 14 -12.20 -0.12 17.06
C PRO A 14 -13.03 -1.36 16.76
N PHE A 15 -14.37 -1.23 16.64
CA PHE A 15 -15.25 -2.36 16.34
C PHE A 15 -15.07 -2.82 14.89
N LEU A 16 -15.13 -1.89 13.93
CA LEU A 16 -14.87 -2.17 12.51
C LEU A 16 -13.47 -2.76 12.30
N ALA A 17 -12.46 -2.19 12.95
CA ALA A 17 -11.09 -2.70 12.86
C ALA A 17 -10.96 -4.11 13.46
N GLY A 18 -11.69 -4.40 14.54
CA GLY A 18 -11.71 -5.72 15.18
C GLY A 18 -12.42 -6.80 14.35
N GLU A 19 -13.58 -6.50 13.76
CA GLU A 19 -14.25 -7.47 12.86
C GLU A 19 -13.40 -7.73 11.60
N ALA A 20 -12.81 -6.70 11.01
CA ALA A 20 -11.93 -6.87 9.85
C ALA A 20 -10.64 -7.65 10.18
N ALA A 21 -10.07 -7.44 11.36
CA ALA A 21 -8.93 -8.23 11.86
C ALA A 21 -9.32 -9.69 12.14
N TYR A 22 -10.52 -9.94 12.68
CA TYR A 22 -11.04 -11.29 12.93
C TYR A 22 -11.13 -12.10 11.62
N GLU A 23 -11.81 -11.57 10.61
CA GLU A 23 -11.99 -12.24 9.31
C GLU A 23 -10.67 -12.38 8.53
N THR A 24 -9.77 -11.40 8.63
CA THR A 24 -8.45 -11.48 7.99
C THR A 24 -7.59 -12.60 8.61
N VAL A 25 -7.59 -12.73 9.95
CA VAL A 25 -6.89 -13.82 10.64
C VAL A 25 -7.48 -15.18 10.24
N LEU A 26 -8.81 -15.32 10.21
CA LEU A 26 -9.45 -16.56 9.78
C LEU A 26 -9.05 -16.94 8.34
N GLY A 27 -9.14 -15.99 7.40
CA GLY A 27 -8.78 -16.24 6.00
C GLY A 27 -7.31 -16.65 5.81
N MET A 28 -6.38 -16.02 6.51
CA MET A 28 -4.96 -16.39 6.46
C MET A 28 -4.70 -17.80 7.01
N GLN A 29 -5.27 -18.13 8.18
CA GLN A 29 -4.99 -19.41 8.83
C GLN A 29 -5.71 -20.58 8.15
N GLN A 30 -6.90 -20.35 7.56
CA GLN A 30 -7.56 -21.34 6.70
C GLN A 30 -6.75 -21.67 5.43
N ALA A 31 -5.88 -20.75 4.98
CA ALA A 31 -4.95 -20.98 3.89
C ALA A 31 -3.63 -21.67 4.32
N GLY A 32 -3.50 -22.10 5.58
CA GLY A 32 -2.29 -22.73 6.12
C GLY A 32 -1.16 -21.73 6.47
N ILE A 33 -1.48 -20.44 6.61
CA ILE A 33 -0.50 -19.38 6.90
C ILE A 33 -0.72 -18.85 8.32
N THR A 34 0.29 -18.98 9.17
CA THR A 34 0.33 -18.34 10.49
C THR A 34 0.13 -16.83 10.37
N ALA A 35 -1.02 -16.34 10.85
CA ALA A 35 -1.33 -14.91 10.82
C ALA A 35 -0.58 -14.17 11.94
N CYS A 36 -0.09 -12.96 11.63
CA CYS A 36 0.58 -12.09 12.58
C CYS A 36 -0.17 -10.75 12.72
N ALA A 37 -0.82 -10.52 13.86
CA ALA A 37 -1.49 -9.25 14.13
C ALA A 37 -0.48 -8.21 14.65
N LYS A 38 -0.43 -7.05 13.99
CA LYS A 38 0.57 -5.99 14.22
C LYS A 38 -0.05 -4.59 14.16
N HIS A 39 0.55 -3.55 14.73
CA HIS A 39 1.69 -3.57 15.65
C HIS A 39 1.14 -3.37 17.07
N PHE A 40 1.38 -4.32 17.96
CA PHE A 40 0.85 -4.34 19.32
C PHE A 40 1.81 -3.58 20.26
N MET A 41 1.51 -2.37 20.75
CA MET A 41 0.34 -1.52 20.51
C MET A 41 0.68 -0.02 20.71
N PHE A 42 -0.25 0.85 20.33
CA PHE A 42 -0.13 2.32 20.37
C PHE A 42 0.97 2.92 19.47
N ASN A 43 1.31 2.28 18.34
CA ASN A 43 2.21 2.86 17.33
C ASN A 43 1.48 3.89 16.43
N GLU A 44 0.88 4.89 17.05
CA GLU A 44 -0.04 5.86 16.41
C GLU A 44 0.67 6.96 15.59
N GLN A 45 2.01 6.93 15.53
CA GLN A 45 2.82 7.88 14.77
C GLN A 45 4.18 7.30 14.36
N GLU A 46 4.53 7.43 13.08
CA GLU A 46 5.89 7.09 12.60
C GLU A 46 6.97 8.07 13.10
N HIS A 47 6.59 9.32 13.41
CA HIS A 47 7.56 10.31 13.89
C HIS A 47 8.13 9.88 15.24
N LYS A 48 9.44 9.63 15.29
CA LYS A 48 10.16 9.13 16.47
C LYS A 48 9.62 7.80 17.01
N ARG A 49 9.10 6.91 16.15
CA ARG A 49 8.53 5.60 16.57
C ARG A 49 9.42 4.80 17.51
N THR A 50 10.75 4.85 17.34
CA THR A 50 11.76 4.15 18.16
C THR A 50 12.23 4.91 19.41
N THR A 51 11.71 6.11 19.69
CA THR A 51 12.13 6.99 20.81
C THR A 51 10.97 7.73 21.48
N THR A 52 9.73 7.37 21.15
CA THR A 52 8.51 7.94 21.71
C THR A 52 7.87 7.01 22.73
N SER A 53 7.10 7.58 23.67
CA SER A 53 6.31 6.83 24.64
C SER A 53 4.84 7.25 24.56
N SER A 54 3.97 6.28 24.35
CA SER A 54 2.52 6.44 24.41
C SER A 54 2.05 6.34 25.87
N PHE A 55 1.40 7.39 26.36
CA PHE A 55 0.81 7.44 27.70
C PHE A 55 -0.71 7.33 27.57
N VAL A 56 -1.26 6.20 28.00
CA VAL A 56 -2.68 5.85 27.78
C VAL A 56 -3.25 5.26 29.08
N ASP A 57 -4.46 5.68 29.44
CA ASP A 57 -5.17 5.16 30.60
C ASP A 57 -5.79 3.79 30.31
N SER A 58 -6.01 2.99 31.36
CA SER A 58 -6.52 1.62 31.22
C SER A 58 -7.86 1.55 30.47
N ARG A 59 -8.77 2.51 30.66
CA ARG A 59 -10.08 2.46 29.97
C ARG A 59 -9.90 2.65 28.47
N THR A 60 -9.12 3.65 28.06
CA THR A 60 -8.79 3.89 26.65
C THR A 60 -8.02 2.70 26.04
N THR A 61 -7.14 2.04 26.79
CA THR A 61 -6.49 0.78 26.36
C THR A 61 -7.52 -0.27 25.97
N HIS A 62 -8.47 -0.61 26.86
CA HIS A 62 -9.42 -1.71 26.66
C HIS A 62 -10.54 -1.36 25.65
N GLU A 63 -11.10 -0.15 25.71
CA GLU A 63 -12.26 0.24 24.88
C GLU A 63 -11.87 0.58 23.43
N ILE A 64 -10.64 1.04 23.18
CA ILE A 64 -10.19 1.51 21.86
C ILE A 64 -9.09 0.61 21.28
N TYR A 65 -7.89 0.64 21.85
CA TYR A 65 -6.70 0.14 21.14
C TYR A 65 -6.49 -1.37 21.26
N ALA A 66 -6.92 -1.99 22.36
CA ALA A 66 -6.78 -3.42 22.57
C ALA A 66 -7.91 -4.24 21.91
N HIS A 67 -9.06 -3.62 21.61
CA HIS A 67 -10.22 -4.32 21.04
C HIS A 67 -9.91 -5.05 19.71
N PRO A 68 -9.21 -4.47 18.73
CA PRO A 68 -8.88 -5.21 17.50
C PRO A 68 -7.99 -6.43 17.75
N PHE A 69 -7.04 -6.33 18.70
CA PHE A 69 -6.17 -7.45 19.07
C PHE A 69 -6.92 -8.53 19.86
N LEU A 70 -7.87 -8.16 20.72
CA LEU A 70 -8.80 -9.11 21.35
C LEU A 70 -9.56 -9.91 20.28
N ARG A 71 -10.04 -9.25 19.22
CA ARG A 71 -10.69 -9.93 18.09
C ARG A 71 -9.72 -10.83 17.32
N SER A 72 -8.48 -10.43 17.08
CA SER A 72 -7.45 -11.33 16.51
C SER A 72 -7.20 -12.57 17.39
N VAL A 73 -7.16 -12.42 18.72
CA VAL A 73 -7.03 -13.55 19.65
C VAL A 73 -8.27 -14.46 19.62
N MET A 74 -9.47 -13.90 19.53
CA MET A 74 -10.72 -14.67 19.34
C MET A 74 -10.78 -15.42 18.00
N ALA A 75 -10.11 -14.91 16.95
CA ALA A 75 -9.92 -15.61 15.67
C ALA A 75 -8.82 -16.69 15.73
N GLY A 76 -8.14 -16.83 16.88
CA GLY A 76 -7.08 -17.82 17.09
C GLY A 76 -5.75 -17.45 16.41
N VAL A 77 -5.42 -16.16 16.30
CA VAL A 77 -4.18 -15.69 15.65
C VAL A 77 -2.93 -16.39 16.21
N GLY A 78 -2.05 -16.87 15.32
CA GLY A 78 -0.85 -17.63 15.69
C GLY A 78 0.29 -16.78 16.24
N SER A 79 0.41 -15.50 15.84
CA SER A 79 1.39 -14.57 16.41
C SER A 79 0.90 -13.13 16.54
N LEU A 80 1.52 -12.38 17.46
CA LEU A 80 1.45 -10.92 17.49
C LEU A 80 2.85 -10.33 17.36
N MET A 81 2.93 -9.09 16.86
CA MET A 81 4.18 -8.34 16.72
C MET A 81 4.19 -7.13 17.65
N CYS A 82 5.17 -7.05 18.56
CA CYS A 82 5.29 -5.90 19.46
C CYS A 82 5.86 -4.67 18.74
N SER A 83 5.34 -3.49 19.07
CA SER A 83 5.66 -2.23 18.37
C SER A 83 6.96 -1.55 18.85
N TYR A 84 7.45 -0.62 18.02
CA TYR A 84 8.65 0.19 18.28
C TYR A 84 8.54 1.15 19.47
N ASN A 85 7.35 1.68 19.74
CA ASN A 85 7.16 2.70 20.77
C ASN A 85 7.30 2.12 22.19
N ALA A 86 7.55 2.99 23.15
CA ALA A 86 7.30 2.70 24.55
C ALA A 86 5.83 2.92 24.93
N ILE A 87 5.42 2.27 26.02
CA ILE A 87 4.11 2.42 26.66
C ILE A 87 4.42 2.74 28.12
N ASN A 88 3.98 3.91 28.60
CA ASN A 88 4.28 4.40 29.94
C ASN A 88 5.78 4.30 30.30
N SER A 89 6.65 4.68 29.35
CA SER A 89 8.13 4.67 29.44
C SER A 89 8.85 3.31 29.38
N THR A 90 8.14 2.19 29.15
CA THR A 90 8.75 0.87 28.88
C THR A 90 8.48 0.44 27.44
N TYR A 91 9.53 0.11 26.67
CA TYR A 91 9.42 -0.35 25.28
C TYR A 91 8.48 -1.54 25.13
N THR A 92 7.66 -1.57 24.08
CA THR A 92 6.53 -2.50 24.03
C THR A 92 6.96 -3.96 24.04
N CYS A 93 8.06 -4.31 23.36
CA CYS A 93 8.64 -5.66 23.37
C CYS A 93 9.19 -6.12 24.74
N GLU A 94 9.24 -5.23 25.73
CA GLU A 94 9.66 -5.51 27.11
C GLU A 94 8.53 -5.22 28.13
N ASN A 95 7.32 -4.91 27.65
CA ASN A 95 6.25 -4.38 28.49
C ASN A 95 5.38 -5.50 29.08
N SER A 96 5.84 -6.09 30.19
CA SER A 96 5.12 -7.17 30.90
C SER A 96 3.65 -6.84 31.23
N PRO A 97 3.25 -5.63 31.67
CA PRO A 97 1.83 -5.29 31.84
C PRO A 97 1.00 -5.42 30.55
N THR A 98 1.57 -5.10 29.39
CA THR A 98 0.86 -5.12 28.10
C THR A 98 0.89 -6.51 27.46
N ILE A 99 2.03 -7.21 27.49
CA ILE A 99 2.17 -8.54 26.87
C ILE A 99 1.74 -9.66 27.83
N ASN A 100 2.27 -9.72 29.05
CA ASN A 100 1.98 -10.83 29.96
C ASN A 100 0.62 -10.69 30.65
N ALA A 101 0.32 -9.53 31.23
CA ALA A 101 -0.93 -9.35 31.96
C ALA A 101 -2.14 -9.20 31.02
N LEU A 102 -2.14 -8.20 30.13
CA LEU A 102 -3.27 -7.98 29.21
C LEU A 102 -3.37 -9.08 28.14
N LEU A 103 -2.37 -9.25 27.27
CA LEU A 103 -2.49 -10.14 26.12
C LEU A 103 -2.47 -11.64 26.49
N LYS A 104 -1.43 -12.11 27.18
CA LYS A 104 -1.25 -13.55 27.48
C LYS A 104 -2.18 -14.04 28.59
N SER A 105 -2.44 -13.23 29.62
CA SER A 105 -3.27 -13.64 30.77
C SER A 105 -4.75 -13.27 30.64
N GLU A 106 -5.08 -11.98 30.47
CA GLU A 106 -6.48 -11.52 30.40
C GLU A 106 -7.18 -11.98 29.11
N TYR A 107 -6.54 -11.78 27.95
CA TYR A 107 -7.11 -12.21 26.66
C TYR A 107 -6.80 -13.67 26.32
N GLY A 108 -5.93 -14.33 27.11
CA GLY A 108 -5.64 -15.75 26.98
C GLY A 108 -4.85 -16.15 25.73
N PHE A 109 -4.06 -15.23 25.15
CA PHE A 109 -3.31 -15.48 23.91
C PHE A 109 -2.34 -16.67 24.01
N ARG A 110 -2.51 -17.64 23.11
CA ARG A 110 -1.76 -18.91 23.07
C ARG A 110 -0.65 -18.98 22.03
N GLY A 111 -0.63 -18.05 21.07
CA GLY A 111 0.46 -17.92 20.11
C GLY A 111 1.71 -17.28 20.73
N TYR A 112 2.63 -16.86 19.85
CA TYR A 112 3.91 -16.26 20.22
C TYR A 112 3.97 -14.75 19.90
N MET A 113 4.69 -14.00 20.73
CA MET A 113 5.03 -12.60 20.50
C MET A 113 6.37 -12.51 19.75
N MET A 114 6.37 -11.93 18.55
CA MET A 114 7.58 -11.58 17.81
C MET A 114 7.91 -10.08 17.95
N SER A 115 9.16 -9.69 17.80
CA SER A 115 9.52 -8.28 17.69
C SER A 115 9.20 -7.75 16.29
N ASP A 116 8.86 -6.46 16.20
CA ASP A 116 9.15 -5.73 14.96
C ASP A 116 10.69 -5.70 14.75
N TRP A 117 11.13 -5.40 13.54
CA TRP A 117 12.53 -5.51 13.15
C TRP A 117 13.37 -4.54 13.95
N GLN A 118 14.29 -5.06 14.77
CA GLN A 118 15.15 -4.30 15.69
C GLN A 118 14.40 -3.61 16.85
N ALA A 119 13.20 -4.09 17.22
CA ALA A 119 12.44 -3.59 18.38
C ALA A 119 12.80 -4.29 19.71
N THR A 120 13.56 -5.39 19.66
CA THR A 120 14.22 -6.00 20.84
C THR A 120 15.37 -5.11 21.29
N LEU A 121 15.44 -4.77 22.59
CA LEU A 121 16.45 -3.83 23.12
C LEU A 121 17.29 -4.38 24.30
N SER A 122 16.92 -5.55 24.83
CA SER A 122 17.70 -6.28 25.83
C SER A 122 17.37 -7.78 25.78
N THR A 123 18.24 -8.62 26.36
CA THR A 123 17.92 -10.05 26.55
C THR A 123 16.87 -10.23 27.62
N PHE A 124 17.18 -9.79 28.85
CA PHE A 124 16.38 -10.07 30.05
C PHE A 124 15.03 -9.34 30.04
N GLY A 125 15.03 -8.04 29.76
CA GLY A 125 13.81 -7.21 29.74
C GLY A 125 12.82 -7.68 28.68
N SER A 126 13.28 -8.10 27.51
CA SER A 126 12.41 -8.67 26.48
C SER A 126 11.84 -10.04 26.89
N VAL A 127 12.66 -10.94 27.45
CA VAL A 127 12.22 -12.28 27.88
C VAL A 127 11.21 -12.23 29.02
N GLU A 128 11.48 -11.43 30.06
CA GLU A 128 10.57 -11.23 31.19
C GLU A 128 9.37 -10.35 30.81
N GLY A 129 9.57 -9.41 29.88
CA GLY A 129 8.52 -8.62 29.25
C GLY A 129 7.52 -9.45 28.43
N GLY A 130 7.85 -10.70 28.10
CA GLY A 130 6.95 -11.65 27.44
C GLY A 130 7.21 -11.87 25.95
N LEU A 131 8.30 -11.34 25.39
CA LEU A 131 8.74 -11.64 24.02
C LEU A 131 9.06 -13.14 23.88
N ASP A 132 8.74 -13.73 22.74
CA ASP A 132 9.01 -15.14 22.42
C ASP A 132 9.96 -15.31 21.22
N MET A 133 10.01 -14.33 20.31
CA MET A 133 10.85 -14.37 19.10
C MET A 133 11.45 -12.99 18.79
N THR A 134 12.75 -12.91 18.56
CA THR A 134 13.41 -11.69 18.08
C THR A 134 13.57 -11.71 16.55
N MET A 135 13.32 -10.59 15.89
CA MET A 135 13.41 -10.38 14.45
C MET A 135 14.17 -9.07 14.14
N PRO A 136 15.02 -9.02 13.09
CA PRO A 136 15.39 -10.13 12.19
C PRO A 136 16.31 -11.17 12.86
N GLY A 137 16.77 -10.90 14.09
CA GLY A 137 17.68 -11.75 14.85
C GLY A 137 18.88 -10.96 15.35
N ASP A 138 19.40 -10.05 14.53
CA ASP A 138 20.52 -9.18 14.88
C ASP A 138 20.12 -7.97 15.76
N ILE A 139 21.10 -7.37 16.45
CA ILE A 139 20.90 -6.10 17.17
C ILE A 139 20.82 -4.95 16.17
N THR A 140 21.71 -4.95 15.18
CA THR A 140 21.63 -4.06 14.02
C THR A 140 21.79 -4.85 12.74
N PHE A 141 21.10 -4.48 11.65
CA PHE A 141 21.15 -5.24 10.39
C PHE A 141 22.59 -5.64 10.00
N ASP A 142 22.79 -6.95 9.84
CA ASP A 142 24.05 -7.60 9.47
C ASP A 142 25.20 -7.48 10.49
N SER A 143 24.95 -7.13 11.77
CA SER A 143 26.01 -7.05 12.80
C SER A 143 26.53 -8.39 13.30
N GLY A 144 25.73 -9.45 13.21
CA GLY A 144 26.10 -10.80 13.66
C GLY A 144 26.06 -11.01 15.18
N ASP A 145 25.76 -9.98 15.97
CA ASP A 145 25.39 -10.08 17.38
C ASP A 145 23.86 -10.11 17.55
N SER A 146 23.36 -10.59 18.69
CA SER A 146 21.92 -10.74 18.95
C SER A 146 21.61 -10.51 20.43
N TYR A 147 20.46 -9.91 20.73
CA TYR A 147 19.95 -9.92 22.11
C TYR A 147 19.52 -11.31 22.56
N PHE A 148 19.12 -12.21 21.65
CA PHE A 148 18.86 -13.63 21.97
C PHE A 148 20.09 -14.46 21.55
N GLY A 149 19.90 -15.61 20.88
CA GLY A 149 20.99 -16.47 20.41
C GLY A 149 21.96 -16.85 21.54
N GLY A 150 23.25 -16.49 21.35
CA GLY A 150 24.30 -16.71 22.35
C GLY A 150 24.01 -16.05 23.70
N ASN A 151 23.52 -14.80 23.70
CA ASN A 151 23.23 -14.07 24.93
C ASN A 151 22.11 -14.78 25.72
N LEU A 152 20.97 -15.10 25.11
CA LEU A 152 19.90 -15.85 25.80
C LEU A 152 20.41 -17.21 26.32
N THR A 153 21.26 -17.89 25.56
CA THR A 153 21.88 -19.16 25.99
C THR A 153 22.71 -18.98 27.27
N GLU A 154 23.45 -17.87 27.42
CA GLU A 154 24.22 -17.58 28.63
C GLU A 154 23.32 -17.25 29.84
N TYR A 155 22.24 -16.48 29.64
CA TYR A 155 21.27 -16.18 30.71
C TYR A 155 20.53 -17.43 31.22
N VAL A 156 20.30 -18.44 30.37
CA VAL A 156 19.77 -19.74 30.82
C VAL A 156 20.85 -20.53 31.57
N ARG A 157 22.06 -20.65 31.01
CA ARG A 157 23.17 -21.40 31.62
C ARG A 157 23.61 -20.86 32.98
N ASN A 158 23.49 -19.54 33.21
CA ASN A 158 23.81 -18.92 34.49
C ASN A 158 22.63 -18.89 35.49
N GLY A 159 21.45 -19.38 35.09
CA GLY A 159 20.25 -19.46 35.93
C GLY A 159 19.47 -18.15 36.11
N THR A 160 19.80 -17.09 35.37
CA THR A 160 19.06 -15.81 35.44
C THR A 160 17.71 -15.89 34.73
N ILE A 161 17.62 -16.66 33.65
CA ILE A 161 16.37 -16.99 32.95
C ILE A 161 16.13 -18.49 33.14
N PRO A 162 14.98 -18.94 33.68
CA PRO A 162 14.72 -20.36 33.86
C PRO A 162 14.47 -21.03 32.50
N GLU A 163 14.92 -22.28 32.35
CA GLU A 163 14.80 -23.05 31.10
C GLU A 163 13.33 -23.17 30.64
N GLU A 164 12.40 -23.35 31.58
CA GLU A 164 10.95 -23.39 31.34
C GLU A 164 10.40 -22.14 30.61
N ARG A 165 11.03 -20.97 30.78
CA ARG A 165 10.62 -19.75 30.09
C ARG A 165 10.93 -19.86 28.60
N VAL A 166 12.06 -20.46 28.23
CA VAL A 166 12.45 -20.70 26.83
C VAL A 166 11.62 -21.84 26.23
N ASP A 167 11.28 -22.86 27.01
CA ASP A 167 10.34 -23.91 26.60
C ASP A 167 8.95 -23.34 26.26
N ASP A 168 8.41 -22.38 27.03
CA ASP A 168 7.15 -21.69 26.68
C ASP A 168 7.29 -20.91 25.35
N MET A 169 8.40 -20.22 25.10
CA MET A 169 8.63 -19.53 23.81
C MET A 169 8.60 -20.52 22.64
N ALA A 170 9.40 -21.58 22.74
CA ALA A 170 9.51 -22.60 21.70
C ALA A 170 8.18 -23.33 21.48
N THR A 171 7.46 -23.64 22.56
CA THR A 171 6.14 -24.28 22.52
C THR A 171 5.12 -23.41 21.80
N ARG A 172 5.08 -22.09 22.05
CA ARG A 172 4.17 -21.16 21.36
C ARG A 172 4.46 -21.05 19.86
N ILE A 173 5.73 -21.02 19.49
CA ILE A 173 6.18 -20.97 18.08
C ILE A 173 5.79 -22.26 17.35
N LEU A 174 6.12 -23.41 17.94
CA LEU A 174 5.79 -24.72 17.36
C LEU A 174 4.28 -24.97 17.32
N ALA A 175 3.53 -24.56 18.34
CA ALA A 175 2.07 -24.68 18.36
C ALA A 175 1.41 -23.92 17.19
N ALA A 176 1.90 -22.71 16.88
CA ALA A 176 1.42 -21.95 15.73
C ALA A 176 1.79 -22.61 14.38
N TRP A 177 2.99 -23.18 14.28
CA TRP A 177 3.46 -23.93 13.10
C TRP A 177 2.60 -25.19 12.83
N TYR A 178 2.31 -25.99 13.86
CA TYR A 178 1.40 -27.15 13.78
C TYR A 178 -0.06 -26.75 13.51
N LEU A 179 -0.55 -25.65 14.12
CA LEU A 179 -1.91 -25.15 13.90
C LEU A 179 -2.15 -24.77 12.43
N ALA A 180 -1.14 -24.23 11.76
CA ALA A 180 -1.17 -23.89 10.35
C ALA A 180 -0.78 -25.05 9.41
N HIS A 181 -0.59 -26.27 9.95
CA HIS A 181 -0.21 -27.49 9.21
C HIS A 181 1.09 -27.36 8.38
N GLN A 182 2.00 -26.53 8.85
CA GLN A 182 3.29 -26.23 8.20
C GLN A 182 4.35 -27.30 8.46
N ASP A 183 4.02 -28.29 9.29
CA ASP A 183 4.77 -29.52 9.54
C ASP A 183 4.59 -30.59 8.46
N SER A 184 3.57 -30.45 7.61
CA SER A 184 3.33 -31.40 6.51
C SER A 184 4.53 -31.45 5.56
N PRO A 185 5.01 -32.64 5.16
CA PRO A 185 5.99 -32.80 4.07
C PRO A 185 5.53 -32.25 2.72
N SER A 186 4.24 -31.93 2.56
CA SER A 186 3.68 -31.26 1.38
C SER A 186 3.64 -29.73 1.48
N TYR A 187 4.05 -29.15 2.60
CA TYR A 187 4.08 -27.69 2.76
C TYR A 187 5.21 -27.11 1.89
N PRO A 188 4.94 -26.09 1.05
CA PRO A 188 5.92 -25.63 0.06
C PRO A 188 7.11 -24.92 0.71
N THR A 189 8.31 -25.20 0.21
CA THR A 189 9.52 -24.46 0.56
C THR A 189 9.53 -23.06 -0.06
N THR A 190 10.15 -22.09 0.63
CA THR A 190 10.36 -20.74 0.09
C THR A 190 11.17 -20.79 -1.21
N ASN A 191 10.63 -20.20 -2.27
CA ASN A 191 11.15 -20.25 -3.65
C ASN A 191 11.57 -18.88 -4.22
N PHE A 192 11.71 -17.88 -3.35
CA PHE A 192 12.10 -16.52 -3.72
C PHE A 192 12.93 -15.84 -2.63
N ASN A 193 13.73 -14.84 -3.01
CA ASN A 193 14.58 -14.09 -2.11
C ASN A 193 14.03 -12.67 -1.86
N ALA A 194 13.46 -12.47 -0.66
CA ALA A 194 12.92 -11.19 -0.18
C ALA A 194 13.95 -10.04 -0.12
N PHE A 195 15.25 -10.34 -0.23
CA PHE A 195 16.34 -9.37 -0.21
C PHE A 195 16.99 -9.19 -1.60
N ASN A 196 16.98 -10.20 -2.47
CA ASN A 196 17.61 -10.17 -3.80
C ASN A 196 16.69 -10.68 -4.94
N ILE A 197 15.76 -9.85 -5.46
CA ILE A 197 14.88 -10.21 -6.61
C ILE A 197 15.63 -10.57 -7.90
N PRO A 198 16.67 -9.83 -8.34
CA PRO A 198 17.25 -10.03 -9.66
C PRO A 198 18.06 -11.32 -9.82
N ASP A 199 18.25 -12.05 -8.73
CA ASP A 199 19.07 -13.26 -8.70
C ASP A 199 18.26 -14.51 -9.07
N GLU A 200 18.36 -14.93 -10.32
CA GLU A 200 17.73 -16.15 -10.83
C GLU A 200 18.16 -17.42 -10.07
N ALA A 201 19.30 -17.41 -9.35
CA ALA A 201 19.74 -18.58 -8.58
C ALA A 201 18.96 -18.76 -7.26
N THR A 202 18.28 -17.70 -6.77
CA THR A 202 17.48 -17.74 -5.53
C THR A 202 16.01 -17.36 -5.73
N ASN A 203 15.54 -17.26 -6.97
CA ASN A 203 14.15 -16.94 -7.30
C ASN A 203 13.62 -17.81 -8.45
N GLU A 204 12.72 -18.75 -8.14
CA GLU A 204 12.10 -19.66 -9.13
C GLU A 204 11.00 -18.99 -9.98
N ARG A 205 10.56 -17.78 -9.61
CA ARG A 205 9.54 -16.98 -10.32
C ARG A 205 8.18 -17.69 -10.49
N VAL A 206 7.79 -18.51 -9.50
CA VAL A 206 6.51 -19.25 -9.50
C VAL A 206 5.31 -18.30 -9.54
N ASN A 207 4.36 -18.56 -10.45
CA ASN A 207 3.13 -17.77 -10.57
C ASN A 207 2.05 -18.24 -9.59
N VAL A 208 1.80 -17.46 -8.54
CA VAL A 208 0.83 -17.76 -7.47
C VAL A 208 -0.49 -16.96 -7.55
N GLN A 209 -0.76 -16.30 -8.69
CA GLN A 209 -1.88 -15.35 -8.81
C GLN A 209 -3.28 -15.97 -8.92
N ALA A 210 -3.38 -17.23 -9.38
CA ALA A 210 -4.64 -17.92 -9.68
C ALA A 210 -5.65 -16.99 -10.41
N ASP A 211 -6.87 -16.82 -9.88
CA ASP A 211 -7.85 -15.84 -10.32
C ASP A 211 -8.11 -14.73 -9.29
N HIS A 212 -7.14 -14.46 -8.40
CA HIS A 212 -7.24 -13.45 -7.33
C HIS A 212 -7.56 -12.03 -7.85
N TYR A 213 -7.28 -11.74 -9.13
CA TYR A 213 -7.71 -10.49 -9.78
C TYR A 213 -9.24 -10.25 -9.71
N LYS A 214 -10.05 -11.32 -9.58
CA LYS A 214 -11.51 -11.21 -9.42
C LYS A 214 -11.86 -10.59 -8.08
N ILE A 215 -11.35 -11.14 -6.98
CA ILE A 215 -11.65 -10.65 -5.62
C ILE A 215 -11.03 -9.26 -5.38
N VAL A 216 -9.83 -8.99 -5.92
CA VAL A 216 -9.23 -7.64 -5.91
C VAL A 216 -10.15 -6.62 -6.60
N ARG A 217 -10.73 -6.98 -7.76
CA ARG A 217 -11.68 -6.12 -8.48
C ARG A 217 -13.02 -5.95 -7.75
N GLU A 218 -13.45 -6.97 -7.02
CA GLU A 218 -14.67 -6.92 -6.21
C GLU A 218 -14.51 -6.02 -4.99
N ILE A 219 -13.43 -6.20 -4.22
CA ILE A 219 -13.04 -5.32 -3.10
C ILE A 219 -12.90 -3.88 -3.59
N GLY A 220 -12.17 -3.66 -4.70
CA GLY A 220 -12.01 -2.33 -5.29
C GLY A 220 -13.32 -1.68 -5.78
N ARG A 221 -14.36 -2.47 -6.09
CA ARG A 221 -15.70 -1.95 -6.41
C ARG A 221 -16.53 -1.65 -5.16
N ALA A 222 -16.43 -2.50 -4.14
CA ALA A 222 -17.16 -2.36 -2.88
C ALA A 222 -16.64 -1.20 -2.03
N GLY A 223 -15.33 -0.91 -2.08
CA GLY A 223 -14.69 0.15 -1.30
C GLY A 223 -14.84 1.58 -1.84
N ILE A 224 -15.43 1.80 -3.02
CA ILE A 224 -15.57 3.15 -3.61
C ILE A 224 -16.73 3.91 -2.93
N VAL A 225 -16.38 4.92 -2.13
CA VAL A 225 -17.35 5.81 -1.47
C VAL A 225 -17.82 6.90 -2.43
N LEU A 226 -19.12 6.91 -2.76
CA LEU A 226 -19.69 7.78 -3.79
C LEU A 226 -20.27 9.09 -3.21
N LYS A 227 -19.82 10.24 -3.74
CA LYS A 227 -20.55 11.51 -3.67
C LYS A 227 -21.19 11.82 -5.02
N ASN A 228 -22.52 11.96 -5.07
CA ASN A 228 -23.27 12.18 -6.30
C ASN A 228 -24.39 13.23 -6.10
N GLU A 229 -24.10 14.51 -6.36
CA GLU A 229 -25.07 15.60 -6.25
C GLU A 229 -25.86 15.81 -7.56
N LYS A 230 -27.10 16.31 -7.45
CA LYS A 230 -27.81 16.88 -8.60
C LYS A 230 -27.26 18.29 -8.90
N PRO A 231 -27.02 18.66 -10.17
CA PRO A 231 -26.54 20.00 -10.50
C PRO A 231 -27.55 21.08 -10.08
N LYS A 232 -27.10 22.03 -9.24
CA LYS A 232 -27.92 23.12 -8.68
C LYS A 232 -28.14 24.28 -9.67
N GLN A 233 -27.37 24.33 -10.75
CA GLN A 233 -27.48 25.34 -11.81
C GLN A 233 -27.34 24.70 -13.19
N LYS A 234 -27.97 25.32 -14.19
CA LYS A 234 -27.85 24.94 -15.60
C LYS A 234 -26.55 25.51 -16.17
N PHE A 235 -25.56 24.65 -16.44
CA PHE A 235 -24.33 25.08 -17.12
C PHE A 235 -24.66 25.50 -18.56
N PRO A 236 -24.23 26.69 -19.03
CA PRO A 236 -24.46 27.11 -20.40
C PRO A 236 -23.83 26.10 -21.38
N HIS A 237 -24.51 25.86 -22.50
CA HIS A 237 -24.15 24.90 -23.56
C HIS A 237 -24.12 23.42 -23.17
N THR A 238 -24.57 23.02 -21.98
CA THR A 238 -24.75 21.60 -21.64
C THR A 238 -26.13 21.09 -22.06
N ASN A 239 -26.15 19.98 -22.82
CA ASN A 239 -27.38 19.25 -23.16
C ASN A 239 -27.68 18.18 -22.11
N THR A 240 -27.52 18.54 -20.84
CA THR A 240 -27.78 17.67 -19.69
C THR A 240 -29.26 17.74 -19.31
N ASP A 241 -29.88 16.59 -19.09
CA ASP A 241 -31.23 16.52 -18.53
C ASP A 241 -31.25 17.23 -17.17
N LEU A 242 -31.99 18.34 -17.09
CA LEU A 242 -32.18 19.06 -15.84
C LEU A 242 -32.83 18.14 -14.80
N GLY A 243 -32.08 17.77 -13.75
CA GLY A 243 -32.58 17.01 -12.61
C GLY A 243 -32.00 15.61 -12.41
N ARG A 244 -31.19 15.08 -13.34
CA ARG A 244 -30.45 13.82 -13.11
C ARG A 244 -29.10 14.05 -12.41
N PRO A 245 -28.65 13.15 -11.52
CA PRO A 245 -27.28 13.18 -10.97
C PRO A 245 -26.22 12.93 -12.06
N ALA A 246 -24.95 13.25 -11.77
CA ALA A 246 -23.85 13.06 -12.72
C ALA A 246 -23.52 11.58 -12.98
N LEU A 247 -23.72 10.72 -11.97
CA LEU A 247 -23.52 9.27 -12.05
C LEU A 247 -24.84 8.50 -11.82
N PRO A 248 -24.99 7.27 -12.38
CA PRO A 248 -24.05 6.59 -13.26
C PRO A 248 -23.97 7.23 -14.66
N LEU A 249 -22.84 7.03 -15.35
CA LEU A 249 -22.71 7.41 -16.76
C LEU A 249 -23.71 6.61 -17.63
N THR A 250 -24.17 7.22 -18.72
CA THR A 250 -25.20 6.62 -19.58
C THR A 250 -24.63 5.79 -20.73
N GLY A 251 -23.31 5.82 -20.94
CA GLY A 251 -22.67 5.21 -22.11
C GLY A 251 -23.03 5.93 -23.41
N ARG A 252 -23.48 7.19 -23.32
CA ARG A 252 -23.85 8.05 -24.46
C ARG A 252 -23.12 9.39 -24.46
N GLU A 253 -22.15 9.53 -23.56
CA GLU A 253 -21.34 10.72 -23.38
C GLU A 253 -20.51 10.97 -24.65
N ARG A 254 -20.71 12.12 -25.32
CA ARG A 254 -20.03 12.45 -26.59
C ARG A 254 -18.55 12.79 -26.42
N GLY A 255 -18.14 13.15 -25.21
CA GLY A 255 -16.77 13.50 -24.86
C GLY A 255 -16.49 13.10 -23.42
N VAL A 256 -15.34 12.46 -23.18
CA VAL A 256 -14.84 12.12 -21.84
C VAL A 256 -13.47 12.77 -21.66
N PRO A 257 -13.38 13.89 -20.93
CA PRO A 257 -12.12 14.45 -20.48
C PRO A 257 -11.63 13.71 -19.23
N VAL A 258 -10.35 13.31 -19.24
CA VAL A 258 -9.64 12.70 -18.11
C VAL A 258 -8.48 13.63 -17.73
N ALA A 259 -8.33 13.94 -16.44
CA ALA A 259 -7.32 14.90 -15.99
C ALA A 259 -6.67 14.47 -14.67
N GLY A 260 -5.42 14.89 -14.49
CA GLY A 260 -4.60 14.63 -13.30
C GLY A 260 -3.67 13.43 -13.45
N LEU A 261 -2.52 13.48 -12.79
CA LEU A 261 -1.47 12.46 -12.89
C LEU A 261 -1.93 11.06 -12.42
N ASP A 262 -2.78 10.99 -11.40
CA ASP A 262 -3.34 9.72 -10.86
C ASP A 262 -4.18 8.94 -11.90
N ALA A 263 -4.71 9.62 -12.92
CA ALA A 263 -5.42 8.94 -14.00
C ALA A 263 -4.48 8.20 -14.97
N ALA A 264 -3.17 8.48 -14.95
CA ALA A 264 -2.18 8.00 -15.91
C ALA A 264 -1.57 6.64 -15.50
N PRO A 265 -1.10 5.84 -16.47
CA PRO A 265 -0.16 4.76 -16.19
C PRO A 265 1.19 5.32 -15.72
N GLN A 266 1.85 4.63 -14.79
CA GLN A 266 3.17 5.03 -14.27
C GLN A 266 4.24 4.91 -15.37
N ARG A 267 5.06 5.94 -15.62
CA ARG A 267 5.98 5.97 -16.78
C ARG A 267 7.09 4.91 -16.72
N GLY A 268 7.53 4.55 -15.51
CA GLY A 268 8.52 3.49 -15.28
C GLY A 268 7.92 2.09 -15.09
N GLY A 269 6.60 1.93 -15.24
CA GLY A 269 5.86 0.72 -14.86
C GLY A 269 5.53 0.66 -13.36
N PRO A 270 4.63 -0.25 -12.94
CA PRO A 270 3.93 -0.18 -11.65
C PRO A 270 4.79 -0.51 -10.41
N ASN A 271 6.07 -0.82 -10.60
CA ASN A 271 7.04 -1.10 -9.53
C ASN A 271 8.29 -0.21 -9.65
N MET A 272 8.18 0.95 -10.32
CA MET A 272 9.32 1.83 -10.60
C MET A 272 9.95 2.43 -9.33
N PHE A 273 9.16 2.60 -8.27
CA PHE A 273 9.64 3.13 -7.00
C PHE A 273 10.03 2.00 -6.04
N GLY A 274 11.21 2.16 -5.42
CA GLY A 274 11.60 1.38 -4.26
C GLY A 274 10.54 1.46 -3.18
N ASP A 275 9.97 0.32 -2.78
CA ASP A 275 9.00 0.19 -1.69
C ASP A 275 7.78 1.14 -1.84
N GLN A 276 7.41 1.41 -3.10
CA GLN A 276 6.44 2.41 -3.58
C GLN A 276 6.59 3.83 -2.99
N GLY A 277 7.82 4.23 -2.66
CA GLY A 277 8.16 5.57 -2.16
C GLY A 277 8.10 6.71 -3.20
N GLY A 278 7.08 6.73 -4.05
CA GLY A 278 6.85 7.76 -5.06
C GLY A 278 5.36 8.02 -5.31
N ASN A 279 5.06 9.06 -6.09
CA ASN A 279 3.69 9.54 -6.33
C ASN A 279 3.51 9.95 -7.80
N GLU A 280 3.82 9.03 -8.72
CA GLU A 280 3.67 9.22 -10.16
C GLU A 280 2.71 8.16 -10.74
N GLY A 281 1.78 8.60 -11.58
CA GLY A 281 0.66 7.78 -12.06
C GLY A 281 -0.33 7.43 -10.94
N ILE A 282 -1.18 6.42 -11.18
CA ILE A 282 -2.15 5.92 -10.20
C ILE A 282 -1.50 5.49 -8.87
N LEU A 283 -2.02 6.02 -7.75
CA LEU A 283 -1.66 5.63 -6.39
C LEU A 283 -2.49 4.41 -5.93
N ALA A 284 -2.07 3.22 -6.36
CA ALA A 284 -2.79 1.98 -6.05
C ALA A 284 -2.55 1.42 -4.62
N MET A 285 -1.45 1.80 -3.96
CA MET A 285 -1.10 1.34 -2.61
C MET A 285 -0.04 2.29 -1.99
N GLY A 286 -0.01 2.44 -0.66
CA GLY A 286 0.91 3.34 0.04
C GLY A 286 2.35 2.80 0.18
N TRP A 287 3.29 3.66 0.57
CA TRP A 287 4.72 3.28 0.64
C TRP A 287 5.09 2.50 1.90
N GLY A 288 6.22 1.80 1.84
CA GLY A 288 6.93 1.25 3.01
C GLY A 288 6.82 -0.26 3.17
N SER A 289 6.76 -0.71 4.43
CA SER A 289 6.84 -2.12 4.84
C SER A 289 5.85 -3.05 4.15
N GLY A 290 4.67 -2.56 3.83
CA GLY A 290 3.65 -3.28 3.07
C GLY A 290 4.01 -3.62 1.62
N GLN A 291 5.19 -3.21 1.09
CA GLN A 291 5.58 -3.42 -0.32
C GLN A 291 7.09 -3.59 -0.61
N ARG A 292 7.43 -3.78 -1.91
CA ARG A 292 8.76 -3.83 -2.55
C ARG A 292 8.63 -3.65 -4.07
N GLY A 293 9.56 -3.08 -4.87
CA GLY A 293 10.81 -2.40 -4.58
C GLY A 293 12.00 -2.81 -5.49
N PHE A 294 12.59 -1.86 -6.25
CA PHE A 294 13.87 -2.01 -7.00
C PHE A 294 14.83 -0.84 -6.68
N ARG A 295 16.15 -1.06 -6.73
CA ARG A 295 17.18 0.00 -6.60
C ARG A 295 18.21 -0.12 -7.71
N LEU A 296 18.25 0.85 -8.62
CA LEU A 296 19.25 0.89 -9.70
C LEU A 296 20.58 1.48 -9.18
N ARG A 297 21.69 0.87 -9.61
CA ARG A 297 23.05 1.01 -9.05
C ARG A 297 23.83 2.17 -9.69
N TRP A 298 24.19 3.20 -8.91
CA TRP A 298 25.30 4.15 -9.14
C TRP A 298 25.83 4.69 -7.79
N PRO A 299 27.04 5.29 -7.71
CA PRO A 299 28.03 4.81 -6.74
C PRO A 299 28.13 5.60 -5.43
N ALA A 300 28.57 4.85 -4.42
CA ALA A 300 29.03 5.24 -3.08
C ALA A 300 29.46 6.71 -2.85
N LEU A 301 28.77 7.38 -1.93
CA LEU A 301 29.25 7.55 -0.54
C LEU A 301 28.08 7.93 0.39
N VAL A 302 28.12 7.51 1.66
CA VAL A 302 27.17 7.88 2.73
C VAL A 302 25.70 7.51 2.47
N PHE A 303 25.30 6.27 2.76
CA PHE A 303 23.92 5.93 3.12
C PHE A 303 23.90 4.77 4.12
N THR A 304 23.96 5.12 5.40
CA THR A 304 23.63 4.21 6.50
C THR A 304 22.12 4.23 6.72
N LEU A 305 21.55 3.09 7.13
CA LEU A 305 20.23 2.99 7.77
C LEU A 305 18.99 3.30 6.89
N THR A 306 18.71 2.46 5.89
CA THR A 306 17.31 2.18 5.46
C THR A 306 17.19 0.77 4.86
N LEU A 307 17.18 -0.25 5.72
CA LEU A 307 16.84 -1.64 5.36
C LEU A 307 15.58 -2.11 6.10
N ALA A 308 14.63 -1.21 6.34
CA ALA A 308 13.36 -1.56 6.94
C ALA A 308 12.51 -2.36 5.94
N LEU A 309 12.10 -3.56 6.37
CA LEU A 309 10.84 -4.24 6.00
C LEU A 309 10.52 -4.31 4.49
N ARG A 310 10.76 -5.48 3.88
CA ARG A 310 10.33 -5.77 2.50
C ARG A 310 9.30 -6.89 2.48
N THR A 311 8.04 -6.57 2.21
CA THR A 311 7.05 -7.57 1.80
C THR A 311 6.93 -7.56 0.27
N THR A 312 6.73 -8.72 -0.36
CA THR A 312 6.86 -8.88 -1.81
C THR A 312 5.59 -8.58 -2.61
N ALA A 313 4.78 -7.61 -2.15
CA ALA A 313 3.67 -7.07 -2.93
C ALA A 313 4.19 -6.22 -4.10
N GLN A 314 4.49 -6.90 -5.22
CA GLN A 314 4.75 -6.29 -6.52
C GLN A 314 3.50 -6.38 -7.39
N PHE A 315 3.21 -5.32 -8.14
CA PHE A 315 2.17 -5.33 -9.15
C PHE A 315 2.65 -6.12 -10.39
N PRO A 316 2.02 -7.26 -10.75
CA PRO A 316 2.33 -7.94 -12.02
C PRO A 316 1.90 -7.10 -13.22
N TYR A 317 0.86 -6.28 -13.02
CA TYR A 317 0.38 -5.21 -13.89
C TYR A 317 -0.47 -4.25 -13.03
N LEU A 318 -0.75 -3.06 -13.55
CA LEU A 318 -1.69 -2.11 -12.95
C LEU A 318 -2.49 -1.46 -14.08
N ILE A 319 -3.81 -1.39 -13.93
CA ILE A 319 -4.71 -0.80 -14.94
C ILE A 319 -5.06 0.61 -14.47
N SER A 320 -4.61 1.62 -15.20
CA SER A 320 -4.89 3.02 -14.87
C SER A 320 -6.36 3.41 -15.14
N PRO A 321 -6.88 4.46 -14.48
CA PRO A 321 -8.22 4.98 -14.75
C PRO A 321 -8.40 5.39 -16.22
N TYR A 322 -7.36 5.96 -16.84
CA TYR A 322 -7.33 6.27 -18.27
C TYR A 322 -7.56 5.04 -19.14
N GLU A 323 -6.80 3.95 -18.93
CA GLU A 323 -6.92 2.72 -19.73
C GLU A 323 -8.31 2.09 -19.57
N ALA A 324 -8.83 2.04 -18.34
CA ALA A 324 -10.15 1.49 -18.05
C ALA A 324 -11.29 2.28 -18.73
N LEU A 325 -11.22 3.62 -18.68
CA LEU A 325 -12.20 4.51 -19.31
C LEU A 325 -12.09 4.51 -20.84
N GLN A 326 -10.87 4.52 -21.39
CA GLN A 326 -10.64 4.43 -22.84
C GLN A 326 -11.15 3.11 -23.40
N HIS A 327 -10.87 1.98 -22.73
CA HIS A 327 -11.43 0.69 -23.07
C HIS A 327 -12.96 0.71 -23.07
N HIS A 328 -13.60 1.28 -22.03
CA HIS A 328 -15.05 1.39 -21.97
C HIS A 328 -15.63 2.22 -23.15
N ALA A 329 -14.99 3.34 -23.51
CA ALA A 329 -15.38 4.17 -24.65
C ALA A 329 -15.26 3.44 -26.00
N LEU A 330 -14.21 2.63 -26.20
CA LEU A 330 -13.99 1.87 -27.45
C LEU A 330 -15.01 0.74 -27.67
N PHE A 331 -15.42 0.05 -26.59
CA PHE A 331 -16.34 -1.09 -26.69
C PHE A 331 -17.81 -0.68 -26.71
N ASN A 332 -18.19 0.47 -26.15
CA ASN A 332 -19.54 1.03 -26.29
C ASN A 332 -19.71 1.78 -27.62
N ARG A 333 -19.65 1.05 -28.74
CA ARG A 333 -19.70 1.56 -30.11
C ARG A 333 -21.03 2.24 -30.53
N SER A 334 -21.96 2.44 -29.60
CA SER A 334 -23.28 3.04 -29.90
C SER A 334 -23.20 4.55 -30.17
N VAL A 335 -22.12 5.22 -29.74
CA VAL A 335 -21.86 6.64 -30.01
C VAL A 335 -20.36 6.85 -30.25
N GLY A 336 -20.00 7.74 -31.17
CA GLY A 336 -18.60 8.15 -31.36
C GLY A 336 -18.12 9.06 -30.23
N THR A 337 -17.75 8.47 -29.09
CA THR A 337 -17.23 9.19 -27.93
C THR A 337 -15.80 9.68 -28.19
N LEU A 338 -15.59 10.99 -28.11
CA LEU A 338 -14.26 11.59 -28.16
C LEU A 338 -13.59 11.47 -26.78
N PHE A 339 -12.31 11.13 -26.76
CA PHE A 339 -11.56 10.89 -25.54
C PHE A 339 -10.39 11.87 -25.46
N TYR A 340 -10.28 12.60 -24.35
CA TYR A 340 -9.27 13.64 -24.14
C TYR A 340 -8.57 13.41 -22.80
N TRP A 341 -7.25 13.60 -22.74
CA TRP A 341 -6.50 13.45 -21.50
C TRP A 341 -5.48 14.58 -21.28
N GLN A 342 -5.27 14.96 -20.02
CA GLN A 342 -4.18 15.83 -19.58
C GLN A 342 -3.65 15.33 -18.23
N PHE A 343 -2.46 14.75 -18.22
CA PHE A 343 -1.83 14.20 -17.00
C PHE A 343 -0.85 15.18 -16.33
N ASP A 344 -0.61 16.34 -16.93
CA ASP A 344 0.22 17.38 -16.34
C ASP A 344 -0.62 18.20 -15.34
N ASP A 345 -0.31 18.03 -14.05
CA ASP A 345 -0.98 18.71 -12.93
C ASP A 345 -0.77 20.24 -12.91
N PHE A 346 0.12 20.76 -13.76
CA PHE A 346 0.42 22.18 -13.88
C PHE A 346 -0.41 22.83 -15.00
N THR A 347 -1.49 23.51 -14.60
CA THR A 347 -2.39 24.38 -15.39
C THR A 347 -3.48 23.69 -16.26
N PRO A 348 -4.78 23.77 -15.86
CA PRO A 348 -5.91 23.27 -16.66
C PRO A 348 -6.22 24.06 -17.95
N SER A 349 -5.46 25.12 -18.25
CA SER A 349 -5.78 26.07 -19.33
C SER A 349 -5.36 25.64 -20.74
N ALA A 350 -4.60 24.55 -20.87
CA ALA A 350 -4.00 24.14 -22.15
C ALA A 350 -4.94 23.35 -23.09
N SER A 351 -6.06 22.82 -22.59
CA SER A 351 -6.84 21.77 -23.27
C SER A 351 -8.31 22.07 -23.57
N LEU A 352 -8.81 23.27 -23.26
CA LEU A 352 -10.12 23.70 -23.77
C LEU A 352 -10.03 24.02 -25.27
N PRO A 353 -10.86 23.40 -26.14
CA PRO A 353 -10.85 23.73 -27.56
C PRO A 353 -11.27 25.19 -27.76
N TYR A 354 -10.54 25.88 -28.64
CA TYR A 354 -10.88 27.24 -29.06
C TYR A 354 -12.31 27.25 -29.64
N VAL A 355 -13.26 27.79 -28.87
CA VAL A 355 -14.61 28.08 -29.36
C VAL A 355 -14.50 29.35 -30.22
N PRO A 356 -14.77 29.30 -31.54
CA PRO A 356 -14.69 30.48 -32.38
C PRO A 356 -15.75 31.48 -31.91
N LYS A 357 -15.32 32.65 -31.43
CA LYS A 357 -16.25 33.77 -31.20
C LYS A 357 -16.87 34.15 -32.55
N PRO A 358 -18.20 34.37 -32.63
CA PRO A 358 -18.82 34.78 -33.88
C PRO A 358 -18.22 36.11 -34.34
N LEU A 359 -17.82 36.16 -35.61
CA LEU A 359 -17.29 37.35 -36.26
C LEU A 359 -18.33 38.47 -36.26
N VAL A 360 -18.18 39.42 -35.34
CA VAL A 360 -18.88 40.71 -35.41
C VAL A 360 -18.33 41.45 -36.63
N LYS A 361 -19.16 41.61 -37.67
CA LYS A 361 -18.88 42.50 -38.80
C LYS A 361 -18.82 43.93 -38.27
N THR A 362 -17.61 44.48 -38.15
CA THR A 362 -17.40 45.93 -38.01
C THR A 362 -16.82 46.47 -39.33
N LEU A 363 -17.37 47.58 -39.80
CA LEU A 363 -17.11 48.11 -41.14
C LEU A 363 -15.69 48.68 -41.32
N LEU A 364 -15.29 48.70 -42.59
CA LEU A 364 -14.11 49.39 -43.11
C LEU A 364 -14.17 50.90 -42.84
N SER A 365 -13.09 51.46 -42.26
CA SER A 365 -12.62 52.81 -42.61
C SER A 365 -11.18 53.05 -42.12
N SER A 366 -10.21 53.06 -43.05
CA SER A 366 -9.12 54.06 -43.15
C SER A 366 -7.96 53.54 -44.00
N SER A 367 -7.93 54.04 -45.23
CA SER A 367 -6.84 54.12 -46.19
C SER A 367 -5.40 54.01 -45.64
N SER A 368 -4.56 53.19 -46.29
CA SER A 368 -3.14 53.50 -46.52
C SER A 368 -2.60 52.78 -47.76
N THR A 369 -1.73 53.50 -48.48
CA THR A 369 -1.41 53.29 -49.89
C THR A 369 -0.22 52.35 -50.11
N LEU A 370 -0.45 51.28 -50.87
CA LEU A 370 0.37 50.77 -51.99
C LEU A 370 1.91 50.88 -51.92
N ILE A 371 2.60 49.73 -51.94
CA ILE A 371 3.78 49.50 -52.82
C ILE A 371 3.67 48.11 -53.45
N LEU A 372 3.82 48.04 -54.79
CA LEU A 372 3.91 46.80 -55.56
C LEU A 372 5.35 46.28 -55.62
N GLY A 373 5.56 45.01 -55.25
CA GLY A 373 6.78 44.23 -55.57
C GLY A 373 6.47 43.20 -56.65
N LYS A 374 7.18 43.25 -57.78
CA LYS A 374 6.87 42.47 -58.99
C LYS A 374 7.52 41.07 -59.00
N THR A 375 6.72 40.09 -59.44
CA THR A 375 7.08 38.89 -60.24
C THR A 375 8.45 38.21 -60.06
N THR A 376 8.44 36.89 -59.88
CA THR A 376 8.85 35.97 -60.97
C THR A 376 8.07 34.65 -60.84
N SER A 377 7.44 34.22 -61.93
CA SER A 377 6.75 32.93 -62.06
C SER A 377 7.69 31.91 -62.71
N ILE A 378 7.78 30.70 -62.15
CA ILE A 378 8.25 29.52 -62.89
C ILE A 378 7.19 28.42 -62.73
N SER A 379 6.55 28.08 -63.84
CA SER A 379 5.68 26.92 -63.97
C SER A 379 6.51 25.68 -64.27
N MET A 380 6.24 24.59 -63.54
CA MET A 380 6.52 23.24 -64.03
C MET A 380 5.23 22.44 -63.96
N GLU A 381 4.77 22.02 -65.13
CA GLU A 381 3.60 21.18 -65.36
C GLU A 381 4.09 19.79 -65.83
N THR A 382 3.15 18.84 -65.91
CA THR A 382 3.32 17.43 -66.34
C THR A 382 3.87 16.50 -65.25
N LYS A 383 3.36 15.27 -65.09
CA LYS A 383 2.26 14.59 -65.81
C LYS A 383 1.62 13.52 -64.92
N GLU A 384 0.30 13.34 -65.00
CA GLU A 384 -0.33 12.11 -64.50
C GLU A 384 0.13 10.90 -65.34
N ILE A 385 0.34 9.77 -64.66
CA ILE A 385 0.32 8.44 -65.29
C ILE A 385 -0.69 7.61 -64.48
N GLY A 386 -1.63 7.00 -65.21
CA GLY A 386 -2.85 6.44 -64.64
C GLY A 386 -2.73 5.04 -64.06
N LYS A 387 -3.88 4.59 -63.52
CA LYS A 387 -4.10 3.28 -62.91
C LYS A 387 -3.94 2.11 -63.90
N THR A 388 -3.34 1.04 -63.41
CA THR A 388 -3.91 -0.33 -63.43
C THR A 388 -3.62 -0.97 -62.09
#